data_AF-A0A3M0XWP9-F1
#
_entry.id   AF-A0A3M0XWP9-F1
#
_cell.length_a   1.000
_cell.length_b   1.000
_cell.length_c   1.000
_cell.angle_alpha   90.00
_cell.angle_beta   90.00
_cell.angle_gamma   90.00
#
_symmetry.space_group_name_H-M   'P 1'
#
loop_
_entity.id
_entity.type
_entity.pdbx_description
1 polymer ?
#
loop_
_entity_poly.entity_id
_entity_poly.type
_entity_poly.pdbx_seq_one_letter_code
_entity_poly.pdbx_strand_id
1 'polypeptide(L)'
;VYQGKALVNSVTGEEDRLESVLPLVKKYGAAVVAISNDESGISEDPDVRFEVAKKIVERAADYGIPACDVVVDPLVMPIGALGNAGRAAFHLIRRLREELRVNTTCGASNISFGLPNRHALNAHFLAMAAGAGMTSAIMNPLHEEEMTAIMAANVLNGVDPNCARWLRRFRAPAPADAAGVGEGRRERRRRRG
;
A
#
# COMPACT_ATOMS: atom_id res chain seq x y z
N VAL A 1 -10.27 10.24 23.78
CA VAL A 1 -10.90 10.52 22.47
C VAL A 1 -9.79 10.51 21.43
N TYR A 2 -9.90 9.66 20.41
CA TYR A 2 -8.94 9.63 19.30
C TYR A 2 -9.17 10.86 18.39
N GLN A 3 -8.09 11.48 17.91
CA GLN A 3 -8.16 12.66 17.06
C GLN A 3 -8.02 12.25 15.59
N GLY A 4 -9.02 12.59 14.77
CA GLY A 4 -9.09 12.20 13.36
C GLY A 4 -9.78 10.86 13.12
N LYS A 5 -9.57 10.29 11.93
CA LYS A 5 -10.19 9.03 11.51
C LYS A 5 -9.29 7.85 11.83
N ALA A 6 -9.72 7.00 12.76
CA ALA A 6 -9.00 5.77 13.10
C ALA A 6 -9.15 4.72 11.99
N LEU A 7 -8.16 3.83 11.87
CA LEU A 7 -8.24 2.60 11.08
C LEU A 7 -8.27 1.41 12.05
N VAL A 8 -9.41 0.71 12.11
CA VAL A 8 -9.58 -0.49 12.92
C VAL A 8 -8.94 -1.67 12.19
N ASN A 9 -7.96 -2.32 12.81
CA ASN A 9 -7.31 -3.50 12.29
C ASN A 9 -7.58 -4.68 13.24
N SER A 10 -8.53 -5.58 12.95
CA SER A 10 -9.32 -5.76 11.71
C SER A 10 -10.71 -6.34 12.01
N VAL A 11 -11.47 -6.62 10.96
CA VAL A 11 -12.64 -7.51 10.97
C VAL A 11 -12.42 -8.67 9.98
N THR A 12 -13.01 -9.83 10.28
CA THR A 12 -13.07 -11.01 9.39
C THR A 12 -14.49 -11.18 8.83
N GLY A 13 -14.68 -12.10 7.88
CA GLY A 13 -15.96 -12.42 7.26
C GLY A 13 -16.92 -13.23 8.15
N GLU A 14 -16.51 -13.56 9.37
CA GLU A 14 -17.35 -14.24 10.37
C GLU A 14 -18.54 -13.35 10.77
N GLU A 15 -19.75 -13.91 10.77
CA GLU A 15 -20.99 -13.15 11.03
C GLU A 15 -20.96 -12.39 12.36
N ASP A 16 -20.63 -13.10 13.45
CA ASP A 16 -20.53 -12.52 14.80
C ASP A 16 -19.49 -11.39 14.89
N ARG A 17 -18.44 -11.44 14.06
CA ARG A 17 -17.41 -10.39 13.99
C ARG A 17 -17.91 -9.16 13.26
N LEU A 18 -18.63 -9.34 12.16
CA LEU A 18 -19.22 -8.23 11.42
C LEU A 18 -20.26 -7.51 12.28
N GLU A 19 -21.14 -8.24 12.95
CA GLU A 19 -22.18 -7.67 13.82
C GLU A 19 -21.61 -6.94 15.05
N SER A 20 -20.45 -7.36 15.56
CA SER A 20 -19.81 -6.69 16.70
C SER A 20 -18.95 -5.49 16.30
N VAL A 21 -18.23 -5.55 15.18
CA VAL A 21 -17.23 -4.54 14.80
C VAL A 21 -17.83 -3.42 13.93
N LEU A 22 -18.64 -3.74 12.91
CA LEU A 22 -19.14 -2.73 11.97
C LEU A 22 -20.00 -1.64 12.63
N PRO A 23 -20.87 -1.92 13.63
CA PRO A 23 -21.58 -0.87 14.35
C PRO A 23 -20.63 0.12 15.05
N LEU A 24 -19.51 -0.37 15.58
CA LEU A 24 -18.51 0.48 16.24
C LEU A 24 -17.77 1.33 15.21
N VAL A 25 -17.36 0.74 14.08
CA VAL A 25 -16.72 1.46 12.97
C VAL A 25 -17.62 2.60 12.50
N LYS A 26 -18.91 2.32 12.30
CA LYS A 26 -19.90 3.35 11.94
C LYS A 26 -20.08 4.40 13.02
N LYS A 27 -20.24 4.00 14.28
CA LYS A 27 -20.46 4.90 15.43
C LYS A 27 -19.33 5.92 15.59
N TYR A 28 -18.09 5.49 15.40
CA TYR A 28 -16.90 6.34 15.56
C TYR A 28 -16.41 6.96 14.25
N GLY A 29 -17.06 6.67 13.11
CA GLY A 29 -16.64 7.16 11.79
C GLY A 29 -15.23 6.69 11.42
N ALA A 30 -14.83 5.48 11.84
CA ALA A 30 -13.54 4.89 11.55
C ALA A 30 -13.52 4.22 10.17
N ALA A 31 -12.33 3.96 9.64
CA ALA A 31 -12.10 2.98 8.58
C ALA A 31 -11.80 1.60 9.18
N VAL A 32 -11.89 0.53 8.39
CA VAL A 32 -11.65 -0.84 8.86
C VAL A 32 -10.83 -1.65 7.86
N VAL A 33 -9.88 -2.44 8.38
CA VAL A 33 -9.19 -3.48 7.62
C VAL A 33 -10.07 -4.73 7.59
N ALA A 34 -10.41 -5.19 6.40
CA ALA A 34 -11.22 -6.40 6.18
C ALA A 34 -10.31 -7.54 5.73
N ILE A 35 -10.13 -8.55 6.58
CA ILE A 35 -9.33 -9.73 6.25
C ILE A 35 -10.23 -10.73 5.53
N SER A 36 -9.81 -11.18 4.34
CA SER A 36 -10.47 -12.21 3.53
C SER A 36 -10.40 -13.62 4.14
N ASN A 37 -10.89 -13.77 5.37
CA ASN A 37 -11.00 -15.03 6.11
C ASN A 37 -12.42 -15.12 6.69
N ASP A 38 -13.02 -16.30 6.67
CA ASP A 38 -14.34 -16.55 7.26
C ASP A 38 -14.31 -17.79 8.18
N GLU A 39 -15.48 -18.33 8.52
CA GLU A 39 -15.65 -19.50 9.38
C GLU A 39 -14.96 -20.77 8.84
N SER A 40 -14.70 -20.83 7.52
CA SER A 40 -14.00 -21.95 6.87
C SER A 40 -12.48 -21.84 6.94
N GLY A 41 -11.96 -20.70 7.40
CA GLY A 41 -10.53 -20.39 7.46
C GLY A 41 -9.98 -19.73 6.20
N ILE A 42 -8.66 -19.82 6.01
CA ILE A 42 -7.96 -19.13 4.92
C ILE A 42 -7.92 -20.06 3.71
N SER A 43 -8.76 -19.76 2.70
CA SER A 43 -8.68 -20.45 1.42
C SER A 43 -7.39 -20.09 0.66
N GLU A 44 -6.76 -21.10 0.05
CA GLU A 44 -5.64 -20.88 -0.87
C GLU A 44 -6.08 -20.29 -2.21
N ASP A 45 -7.37 -20.45 -2.55
CA ASP A 45 -7.96 -19.95 -3.78
C ASP A 45 -8.21 -18.43 -3.69
N PRO A 46 -7.57 -17.61 -4.56
CA PRO A 46 -7.81 -16.17 -4.59
C PRO A 46 -9.26 -15.80 -4.89
N ASP A 47 -10.02 -16.61 -5.63
CA ASP A 47 -11.40 -16.29 -5.99
C ASP A 47 -12.34 -16.51 -4.81
N VAL A 48 -12.10 -17.53 -3.98
CA VAL A 48 -12.82 -17.71 -2.72
C VAL A 48 -12.54 -16.53 -1.77
N ARG A 49 -11.28 -16.10 -1.65
CA ARG A 49 -10.91 -14.92 -0.84
C ARG A 49 -11.55 -13.62 -1.36
N PHE A 50 -11.76 -13.51 -2.67
CA PHE A 50 -12.47 -12.39 -3.27
C PHE A 50 -13.95 -12.37 -2.85
N GLU A 51 -14.64 -13.52 -2.87
CA GLU A 51 -16.04 -13.59 -2.44
C GLU A 51 -16.19 -13.26 -0.95
N VAL A 52 -15.25 -13.68 -0.10
CA VAL A 52 -15.24 -13.26 1.32
C VAL A 52 -15.03 -11.75 1.45
N ALA A 53 -14.09 -11.16 0.69
CA ALA A 53 -13.91 -9.70 0.70
C ALA A 53 -15.18 -8.97 0.27
N LYS A 54 -15.84 -9.45 -0.78
CA LYS A 54 -17.09 -8.91 -1.30
C LYS A 54 -18.20 -8.97 -0.24
N LYS A 55 -18.37 -10.12 0.43
CA LYS A 55 -19.28 -10.26 1.58
C LYS A 55 -19.02 -9.17 2.62
N ILE A 56 -17.78 -8.98 3.05
CA ILE A 56 -17.46 -7.97 4.08
C ILE A 56 -17.78 -6.54 3.60
N VAL A 57 -17.48 -6.21 2.34
CA VAL A 57 -17.77 -4.90 1.76
C VAL A 57 -19.26 -4.63 1.67
N GLU A 58 -20.05 -5.61 1.23
CA GLU A 58 -21.52 -5.52 1.17
C GLU A 58 -22.11 -5.32 2.57
N ARG A 59 -21.62 -6.09 3.56
CA ARG A 59 -22.05 -5.94 4.95
C ARG A 59 -21.66 -4.60 5.54
N ALA A 60 -20.48 -4.08 5.25
CA ALA A 60 -20.10 -2.73 5.64
C ALA A 60 -21.04 -1.68 5.03
N ALA A 61 -21.47 -1.86 3.78
CA ALA A 61 -22.43 -0.98 3.12
C ALA A 61 -23.81 -1.00 3.80
N ASP A 62 -24.28 -2.15 4.31
CA ASP A 62 -25.54 -2.26 5.07
C ASP A 62 -25.52 -1.40 6.35
N TYR A 63 -24.35 -1.26 6.99
CA TYR A 63 -24.15 -0.34 8.13
C TYR A 63 -23.88 1.12 7.70
N GLY A 64 -23.90 1.41 6.40
CA GLY A 64 -23.63 2.74 5.83
C GLY A 64 -22.17 3.16 5.93
N ILE A 65 -21.23 2.21 5.87
CA ILE A 65 -19.80 2.46 5.77
C ILE A 65 -19.43 2.47 4.27
N PRO A 66 -18.84 3.55 3.74
CA PRO A 66 -18.52 3.63 2.32
C PRO A 66 -17.33 2.73 1.96
N ALA A 67 -17.27 2.24 0.73
CA ALA A 67 -16.19 1.36 0.24
C ALA A 67 -14.78 1.97 0.38
N CYS A 68 -14.65 3.29 0.34
CA CYS A 68 -13.36 3.96 0.56
C CYS A 68 -12.81 3.81 1.99
N ASP A 69 -13.68 3.47 2.95
CA ASP A 69 -13.32 3.22 4.35
C ASP A 69 -13.09 1.74 4.66
N VAL A 70 -13.27 0.86 3.67
CA VAL A 70 -12.95 -0.57 3.78
C VAL A 70 -11.62 -0.82 3.08
N VAL A 71 -10.63 -1.28 3.84
CA VAL A 71 -9.29 -1.61 3.36
C VAL A 71 -9.13 -3.13 3.39
N VAL A 72 -9.22 -3.79 2.24
CA VAL A 72 -9.17 -5.25 2.18
C VAL A 72 -7.73 -5.76 2.29
N ASP A 73 -7.50 -6.71 3.21
CA ASP A 73 -6.26 -7.48 3.29
C ASP A 73 -6.47 -8.86 2.63
N PRO A 74 -5.83 -9.13 1.48
CA PRO A 74 -5.96 -10.40 0.77
C PRO A 74 -5.22 -11.56 1.46
N LEU A 75 -4.56 -11.31 2.59
CA LEU A 75 -3.81 -12.26 3.40
C LEU A 75 -2.72 -12.97 2.59
N VAL A 76 -1.61 -12.26 2.41
CA VAL A 76 -0.47 -12.75 1.63
C VAL A 76 0.17 -13.95 2.34
N MET A 77 0.21 -15.09 1.65
CA MET A 77 0.80 -16.32 2.16
C MET A 77 2.33 -16.38 1.91
N PRO A 78 3.10 -17.13 2.73
CA PRO A 78 4.54 -17.29 2.53
C PRO A 78 4.87 -18.02 1.22
N ILE A 79 5.69 -17.39 0.36
CA ILE A 79 6.05 -17.97 -0.94
C ILE A 79 6.96 -19.20 -0.82
N GLY A 80 7.69 -19.33 0.30
CA GLY A 80 8.52 -20.50 0.59
C GLY A 80 7.71 -21.78 0.83
N ALA A 81 6.45 -21.65 1.25
CA ALA A 81 5.53 -22.78 1.43
C ALA A 81 4.60 -22.97 0.22
N LEU A 82 4.15 -21.87 -0.39
CA LEU A 82 3.22 -21.87 -1.51
C LEU A 82 3.85 -21.14 -2.71
N GLY A 83 4.39 -21.91 -3.67
CA GLY A 83 5.14 -21.36 -4.80
C GLY A 83 4.34 -20.42 -5.72
N ASN A 84 3.01 -20.51 -5.71
CA ASN A 84 2.11 -19.63 -6.46
C ASN A 84 1.62 -18.41 -5.66
N ALA A 85 1.99 -18.25 -4.37
CA ALA A 85 1.45 -17.23 -3.49
C ALA A 85 1.57 -15.80 -4.03
N GLY A 86 2.70 -15.45 -4.65
CA GLY A 86 2.89 -14.13 -5.26
C GLY A 86 1.92 -13.86 -6.41
N ARG A 87 1.75 -14.81 -7.34
CA ARG A 87 0.81 -14.68 -8.46
C ARG A 87 -0.64 -14.62 -7.98
N ALA A 88 -1.00 -15.47 -7.00
CA ALA A 88 -2.33 -15.47 -6.41
C ALA A 88 -2.64 -14.13 -5.70
N ALA A 89 -1.67 -13.58 -4.97
CA ALA A 89 -1.82 -12.27 -4.32
C ALA A 89 -2.04 -11.15 -5.36
N PHE A 90 -1.23 -11.10 -6.43
CA PHE A 90 -1.38 -10.07 -7.47
C PHE A 90 -2.70 -10.19 -8.23
N HIS A 91 -3.17 -11.42 -8.50
CA HIS A 91 -4.47 -11.68 -9.09
C HIS A 91 -5.60 -11.11 -8.22
N LEU A 92 -5.60 -11.45 -6.94
CA LEU A 92 -6.60 -10.98 -5.99
C LEU A 92 -6.57 -9.45 -5.81
N ILE A 93 -5.39 -8.86 -5.65
CA ILE A 93 -5.23 -7.39 -5.56
C ILE A 93 -5.84 -6.68 -6.78
N ARG A 94 -5.61 -7.20 -7.99
CA ARG A 94 -6.17 -6.65 -9.22
C ARG A 94 -7.70 -6.68 -9.19
N ARG A 95 -8.29 -7.83 -8.87
CA ARG A 95 -9.74 -8.00 -8.80
C ARG A 95 -10.37 -7.08 -7.76
N LEU A 96 -9.78 -6.98 -6.56
CA LEU A 96 -10.24 -6.05 -5.52
C LEU A 96 -10.24 -4.59 -6.01
N ARG A 97 -9.23 -4.19 -6.77
CA ARG A 97 -9.11 -2.83 -7.29
C ARG A 97 -10.09 -2.54 -8.44
N GLU A 98 -10.24 -3.47 -9.37
CA GLU A 98 -11.02 -3.27 -10.60
C GLU A 98 -12.53 -3.52 -10.38
N GLU A 99 -12.88 -4.56 -9.63
CA GLU A 99 -14.26 -5.02 -9.44
C GLU A 99 -14.92 -4.39 -8.20
N LEU A 100 -14.27 -4.44 -7.03
CA LEU A 100 -14.82 -3.89 -5.78
C LEU A 100 -14.48 -2.41 -5.55
N ARG A 101 -13.46 -1.89 -6.23
CA ARG A 101 -12.99 -0.49 -6.12
C ARG A 101 -12.70 -0.05 -4.68
N VAL A 102 -12.20 -0.99 -3.87
CA VAL A 102 -11.81 -0.76 -2.48
C VAL A 102 -10.32 -0.43 -2.37
N ASN A 103 -9.94 0.12 -1.21
CA ASN A 103 -8.54 0.17 -0.83
C ASN A 103 -8.07 -1.23 -0.41
N THR A 104 -6.79 -1.51 -0.57
CA THR A 104 -6.17 -2.78 -0.19
C THR A 104 -4.89 -2.56 0.62
N THR A 105 -4.64 -3.46 1.56
CA THR A 105 -3.43 -3.49 2.39
C THR A 105 -2.87 -4.90 2.47
N CYS A 106 -1.61 -5.05 2.89
CA CYS A 106 -1.11 -6.36 3.32
C CYS A 106 0.02 -6.20 4.34
N GLY A 107 0.25 -7.25 5.13
CA GLY A 107 1.49 -7.41 5.90
C GLY A 107 2.66 -7.75 4.98
N ALA A 108 3.51 -6.77 4.67
CA ALA A 108 4.59 -6.91 3.67
C ALA A 108 5.56 -8.06 3.98
N SER A 109 5.76 -8.38 5.25
CA SER A 109 6.70 -9.40 5.71
C SER A 109 6.22 -10.84 5.53
N ASN A 110 4.92 -11.07 5.28
CA ASN A 110 4.35 -12.43 5.26
C ASN A 110 4.85 -13.23 4.06
N ILE A 111 4.99 -12.58 2.90
CA ILE A 111 5.43 -13.23 1.65
C ILE A 111 6.80 -13.91 1.79
N SER A 112 7.71 -13.30 2.54
CA SER A 112 9.11 -13.73 2.67
C SER A 112 9.38 -14.58 3.91
N PHE A 113 8.35 -14.96 4.66
CA PHE A 113 8.52 -15.72 5.90
C PHE A 113 9.30 -17.02 5.63
N GLY A 114 10.33 -17.28 6.45
CA GLY A 114 11.19 -18.46 6.32
C GLY A 114 12.29 -18.39 5.25
N LEU A 115 12.39 -17.29 4.50
CA LEU A 115 13.41 -17.13 3.44
C LEU A 115 14.58 -16.22 3.87
N PRO A 116 15.79 -16.40 3.30
CA PRO A 116 16.88 -15.44 3.46
C PRO A 116 16.62 -14.17 2.64
N ASN A 117 17.36 -13.10 2.94
CA ASN A 117 17.30 -11.82 2.23
C ASN A 117 15.87 -11.25 2.07
N ARG A 118 15.12 -11.24 3.17
CA ARG A 118 13.69 -10.89 3.19
C ARG A 118 13.39 -9.47 2.75
N HIS A 119 14.26 -8.51 3.08
CA HIS A 119 14.05 -7.09 2.73
C HIS A 119 14.03 -6.87 1.22
N ALA A 120 14.99 -7.44 0.50
CA ALA A 120 14.98 -7.44 -0.96
C ALA A 120 13.70 -8.08 -1.51
N LEU A 121 13.32 -9.25 -1.01
CA LEU A 121 12.10 -9.92 -1.50
C LEU A 121 10.83 -9.10 -1.23
N ASN A 122 10.71 -8.52 -0.04
CA ASN A 122 9.60 -7.65 0.35
C ASN A 122 9.54 -6.40 -0.55
N ALA A 123 10.68 -5.76 -0.81
CA ALA A 123 10.77 -4.57 -1.65
C ALA A 123 10.26 -4.83 -3.07
N HIS A 124 10.71 -5.94 -3.68
CA HIS A 124 10.25 -6.34 -5.02
C HIS A 124 8.78 -6.75 -5.02
N PHE A 125 8.32 -7.47 -3.99
CA PHE A 125 6.91 -7.81 -3.83
C PHE A 125 6.02 -6.58 -3.74
N LEU A 126 6.39 -5.60 -2.91
CA LEU A 126 5.64 -4.35 -2.73
C LEU A 126 5.55 -3.54 -4.02
N ALA A 127 6.64 -3.45 -4.79
CA ALA A 127 6.63 -2.77 -6.08
C ALA A 127 5.69 -3.46 -7.09
N MET A 128 5.73 -4.80 -7.17
CA MET A 128 4.82 -5.57 -8.02
C MET A 128 3.36 -5.49 -7.56
N ALA A 129 3.11 -5.53 -6.25
CA ALA A 129 1.78 -5.41 -5.66
C ALA A 129 1.18 -4.02 -5.93
N ALA A 130 1.98 -2.96 -5.80
CA ALA A 130 1.56 -1.61 -6.19
C ALA A 130 1.18 -1.54 -7.68
N GLY A 131 1.98 -2.18 -8.56
CA GLY A 131 1.64 -2.32 -9.98
C GLY A 131 0.37 -3.12 -10.26
N ALA A 132 0.01 -4.07 -9.38
CA ALA A 132 -1.26 -4.80 -9.45
C ALA A 132 -2.46 -3.98 -8.93
N GLY A 133 -2.24 -2.82 -8.31
CA GLY A 133 -3.29 -1.93 -7.80
C GLY A 133 -3.35 -1.81 -6.28
N MET A 134 -2.37 -2.35 -5.54
CA MET A 134 -2.34 -2.26 -4.09
C MET A 134 -2.18 -0.81 -3.60
N THR A 135 -2.94 -0.40 -2.58
CA THR A 135 -2.99 1.01 -2.14
C THR A 135 -2.18 1.30 -0.88
N SER A 136 -1.97 0.32 -0.01
CA SER A 136 -1.18 0.49 1.22
C SER A 136 -0.49 -0.81 1.64
N ALA A 137 0.40 -0.73 2.63
CA ALA A 137 1.03 -1.89 3.25
C ALA A 137 1.33 -1.62 4.73
N ILE A 138 1.27 -2.67 5.54
CA ILE A 138 1.74 -2.66 6.94
C ILE A 138 3.18 -3.16 6.92
N MET A 139 4.13 -2.26 7.18
CA MET A 139 5.58 -2.52 7.17
C MET A 139 6.31 -1.51 8.05
N ASN A 140 7.59 -1.76 8.33
CA ASN A 140 8.45 -0.78 8.99
C ASN A 140 8.97 0.26 7.97
N PRO A 141 8.56 1.54 8.07
CA PRO A 141 8.93 2.59 7.11
C PRO A 141 10.39 3.05 7.23
N LEU A 142 11.15 2.54 8.20
CA LEU A 142 12.57 2.86 8.37
C LEU A 142 13.49 2.00 7.50
N HIS A 143 12.98 0.95 6.84
CA HIS A 143 13.78 0.18 5.89
C HIS A 143 13.81 0.89 4.54
N GLU A 144 15.01 1.36 4.18
CA GLU A 144 15.20 2.15 2.96
C GLU A 144 14.96 1.36 1.67
N GLU A 145 15.22 0.05 1.67
CA GLU A 145 15.07 -0.79 0.48
C GLU A 145 13.60 -0.87 0.05
N GLU A 146 12.70 -1.25 0.96
CA GLU A 146 11.26 -1.27 0.71
C GLU A 146 10.70 0.12 0.40
N MET A 147 11.10 1.15 1.15
CA MET A 147 10.62 2.51 0.91
C MET A 147 11.06 3.05 -0.45
N THR A 148 12.29 2.77 -0.87
CA THR A 148 12.79 3.17 -2.20
C THR A 148 12.01 2.45 -3.30
N ALA A 149 11.76 1.15 -3.15
CA ALA A 149 10.95 0.38 -4.09
C ALA A 149 9.50 0.91 -4.19
N ILE A 150 8.87 1.26 -3.07
CA ILE A 150 7.54 1.90 -3.05
C ILE A 150 7.56 3.26 -3.74
N MET A 151 8.56 4.11 -3.47
CA MET A 151 8.67 5.42 -4.13
C MET A 151 8.86 5.27 -5.64
N ALA A 152 9.67 4.30 -6.09
CA ALA A 152 9.85 4.00 -7.50
C ALA A 152 8.53 3.50 -8.12
N ALA A 153 7.83 2.58 -7.47
CA ALA A 153 6.53 2.09 -7.93
C ALA A 153 5.50 3.23 -8.03
N ASN A 154 5.48 4.17 -7.08
CA ASN A 154 4.60 5.34 -7.14
C ASN A 154 4.90 6.23 -8.34
N VAL A 155 6.17 6.42 -8.71
CA VAL A 155 6.53 7.14 -9.95
C VAL A 155 6.04 6.38 -11.17
N LEU A 156 6.34 5.08 -11.26
CA LEU A 156 6.02 4.25 -12.42
C LEU A 156 4.51 4.06 -12.63
N ASN A 157 3.73 4.05 -11.55
CA ASN A 157 2.27 3.95 -11.59
C ASN A 157 1.57 5.33 -11.72
N GLY A 158 2.30 6.43 -11.85
CA GLY A 158 1.73 7.77 -12.00
C GLY A 158 1.12 8.37 -10.72
N VAL A 159 1.45 7.83 -9.55
CA VAL A 159 1.00 8.28 -8.23
C VAL A 159 1.86 9.41 -7.65
N ASP A 160 3.07 9.62 -8.17
CA ASP A 160 3.95 10.76 -7.83
C ASP A 160 4.01 11.79 -8.98
N PRO A 161 3.11 12.80 -9.01
CA PRO A 161 3.10 13.81 -10.06
C PRO A 161 4.44 14.52 -10.20
N ASN A 162 4.94 14.61 -11.43
CA ASN A 162 6.23 15.23 -11.76
C ASN A 162 7.43 14.61 -11.01
N CYS A 163 7.30 13.37 -10.53
CA CYS A 163 8.32 12.70 -9.72
C CYS A 163 8.73 13.53 -8.48
N ALA A 164 7.81 14.34 -7.94
CA ALA A 164 8.15 15.38 -6.97
C ALA A 164 8.66 14.79 -5.64
N ARG A 165 8.10 13.68 -5.17
CA ARG A 165 8.58 12.99 -3.97
C ARG A 165 9.92 12.31 -4.23
N TRP A 166 10.05 11.65 -5.38
CA TRP A 166 11.30 11.01 -5.80
C TRP A 166 12.47 12.01 -5.87
N LEU A 167 12.28 13.12 -6.59
CA LEU A 167 13.29 14.17 -6.72
C LEU A 167 13.64 14.78 -5.37
N ARG A 168 12.67 15.02 -4.49
CA ARG A 168 12.93 15.54 -3.15
C ARG A 168 13.82 14.61 -2.32
N ARG A 169 13.68 13.30 -2.50
CA ARG A 169 14.44 12.29 -1.73
C ARG A 169 15.85 12.03 -2.30
N PHE A 170 16.01 12.04 -3.63
CA PHE A 170 17.22 11.56 -4.30
C PHE A 170 17.97 12.62 -5.12
N ARG A 171 17.45 13.85 -5.24
CA ARG A 171 18.21 14.94 -5.88
C ARG A 171 19.47 15.20 -5.07
N ALA A 172 20.62 15.00 -5.71
CA ALA A 172 21.90 15.40 -5.15
C ALA A 172 21.90 16.92 -4.89
N PRO A 173 22.51 17.39 -3.79
CA PRO A 173 22.73 18.82 -3.60
C PRO A 173 23.52 19.37 -4.79
N ALA A 174 23.15 20.58 -5.23
CA ALA A 174 23.89 21.23 -6.31
C ALA A 174 25.36 21.39 -5.89
N PRO A 175 26.32 21.11 -6.80
CA PRO A 175 27.72 21.37 -6.50
C PRO A 175 27.91 22.85 -6.13
N ALA A 176 28.65 23.10 -5.05
CA ALA A 176 28.81 24.41 -4.43
C ALA A 176 29.37 25.49 -5.38
N ASP A 177 29.97 25.09 -6.51
CA ASP A 177 30.72 25.97 -7.40
C ASP A 177 29.87 26.63 -8.51
N ALA A 178 28.57 26.32 -8.61
CA ALA A 178 27.71 26.93 -9.63
C ALA A 178 27.25 28.37 -9.30
N ALA A 179 27.47 28.85 -8.08
CA ALA A 179 27.10 30.21 -7.66
C ALA A 179 28.14 31.28 -8.05
N GLY A 180 29.37 30.90 -8.47
CA GLY A 180 30.47 31.84 -8.69
C GLY A 180 30.67 32.35 -10.12
N VAL A 181 30.00 31.78 -11.13
CA VAL A 181 30.34 32.07 -12.55
C VAL A 181 29.54 33.25 -13.13
N GLY A 182 28.57 33.81 -12.37
CA GLY A 182 27.68 34.89 -12.82
C GLY A 182 28.23 36.31 -12.65
N GLU A 183 29.11 36.56 -11.68
CA GLU A 183 29.53 37.94 -11.35
C GLU A 183 30.71 38.44 -12.20
N GLY A 184 31.63 37.57 -12.63
CA GLY A 184 32.82 37.96 -13.40
C GLY A 184 32.56 38.48 -14.82
N ARG A 185 31.37 38.22 -15.40
CA ARG A 185 31.06 38.64 -16.78
C ARG A 185 30.47 40.06 -16.88
N ARG A 186 29.93 40.61 -15.77
CA ARG A 186 29.42 42.00 -15.75
C ARG A 186 30.52 43.04 -15.57
N GLU A 187 31.62 42.70 -14.89
CA GLU A 187 32.66 43.69 -14.56
C GLU A 187 33.62 43.97 -15.73
N ARG A 188 33.89 43.00 -16.60
CA ARG A 188 34.75 43.19 -17.79
C ARG A 188 34.14 44.08 -18.88
N ARG A 189 32.82 44.32 -18.87
CA ARG A 189 32.16 45.18 -19.86
C ARG A 189 32.14 46.67 -19.48
N ARG A 190 32.41 47.01 -18.21
CA ARG A 190 32.47 48.41 -17.72
C ARG A 190 33.86 49.06 -17.79
N ARG A 191 34.93 48.30 -18.05
CA ARG A 191 36.31 48.82 -18.15
C ARG A 191 36.80 49.07 -19.59
N ARG A 192 35.91 49.01 -20.59
CA ARG A 192 36.23 49.27 -22.01
C ARG A 192 35.30 50.31 -22.66
N GLY A 193 34.70 51.18 -21.84
CA GLY A 193 33.93 52.34 -22.28
C GLY A 193 34.61 53.62 -21.83
#